data_AF-A0A2M8PRA8-F1
#
_entry.id   AF-A0A2M8PRA8-F1
#
_cell.length_a   1.000
_cell.length_b   1.000
_cell.length_c   1.000
_cell.angle_alpha   90.00
_cell.angle_beta   90.00
_cell.angle_gamma   90.00
#
_symmetry.space_group_name_H-M   'P 1'
#
loop_
_entity.id
_entity.type
_entity.pdbx_description
1 polymer ?
#
loop_
_entity_poly.entity_id
_entity_poly.type
_entity_poly.pdbx_seq_one_letter_code
_entity_poly.pdbx_strand_id
1 'polypeptide(L)'
;MAHRSKKNKRKDEQLLPAVNVVLAPSGDADNMTPEKLRSLFCNPIYAGLGSFPQLIDDETWVRAAARMIREEGEEQFLVNMLYVLRQSFGSSD
;
A
#
# COMPACT_ATOMS: atom_id res chain seq x y z
N MET A 1 31.17 -3.53 39.75
CA MET A 1 30.20 -2.67 39.04
C MET A 1 30.20 -3.04 37.56
N ALA A 2 29.23 -3.85 37.11
CA ALA A 2 29.16 -4.28 35.72
C ALA A 2 28.48 -3.21 34.85
N HIS A 3 29.22 -2.64 33.90
CA HIS A 3 28.66 -1.75 32.88
C HIS A 3 27.72 -2.55 31.98
N ARG A 4 26.41 -2.39 32.18
CA ARG A 4 25.37 -2.94 31.32
C ARG A 4 25.43 -2.20 29.98
N SER A 5 26.05 -2.83 28.98
CA SER A 5 26.03 -2.36 27.60
C SER A 5 24.58 -2.22 27.13
N LYS A 6 24.18 -1.00 26.75
CA LYS A 6 22.88 -0.73 26.15
C LYS A 6 22.86 -1.41 24.79
N LYS A 7 22.14 -2.54 24.66
CA LYS A 7 21.86 -3.16 23.36
C LYS A 7 21.12 -2.13 22.49
N ASN A 8 21.79 -1.60 21.47
CA ASN A 8 21.11 -0.91 20.38
C ASN A 8 20.22 -1.94 19.68
N LYS A 9 18.89 -1.77 19.75
CA LYS A 9 17.96 -2.54 18.92
C LYS A 9 18.27 -2.25 17.46
N ARG A 10 18.35 -3.29 16.64
CA ARG A 10 18.51 -3.14 15.19
C ARG A 10 17.25 -2.46 14.64
N LYS A 11 17.39 -1.59 13.63
CA LYS A 11 16.23 -0.94 12.96
C LYS A 11 15.23 -1.97 12.42
N ASP A 12 15.74 -3.15 12.07
CA ASP A 12 15.05 -4.32 11.55
C ASP A 12 14.17 -5.05 12.60
N GLU A 13 14.18 -4.62 13.86
CA GLU A 13 13.24 -5.08 14.90
C GLU A 13 12.02 -4.15 15.06
N GLN A 14 11.94 -3.08 14.27
CA GLN A 14 10.77 -2.21 14.24
C GLN A 14 9.65 -2.92 13.47
N LEU A 15 8.48 -3.04 14.08
CA LEU A 15 7.31 -3.63 13.43
C LEU A 15 6.94 -2.80 12.20
N LEU A 16 6.57 -3.49 11.12
CA LEU A 16 6.00 -2.84 9.93
C LEU A 16 4.78 -1.99 10.33
N PRO A 17 4.51 -0.88 9.62
CA PRO A 17 3.31 -0.11 9.85
C PRO A 17 2.05 -0.95 9.61
N ALA A 18 0.97 -0.62 10.31
CA ALA A 18 -0.32 -1.25 10.07
C ALA A 18 -0.90 -0.80 8.72
N VAL A 19 -1.74 -1.65 8.12
CA VAL A 19 -2.52 -1.29 6.93
C VAL A 19 -3.42 -0.10 7.28
N ASN A 20 -3.41 0.95 6.46
CA ASN A 20 -4.22 2.16 6.67
C ASN A 20 -5.11 2.50 5.45
N VAL A 21 -5.42 1.49 4.64
CA VAL A 21 -6.32 1.59 3.49
C VAL A 21 -7.57 0.78 3.70
N VAL A 22 -8.65 1.23 3.07
CA VAL A 22 -9.93 0.52 2.99
C VAL A 22 -10.22 0.32 1.51
N LEU A 23 -10.58 -0.89 1.09
CA LEU A 23 -10.97 -1.10 -0.30
C LEU A 23 -12.22 -0.28 -0.63
N ALA A 24 -12.20 0.39 -1.79
CA ALA A 24 -13.39 0.99 -2.36
C ALA A 24 -14.16 -0.09 -3.14
N PRO A 25 -15.33 -0.55 -2.66
CA PRO A 25 -16.14 -1.49 -3.43
C PRO A 25 -16.73 -0.81 -4.68
N SER A 26 -17.02 -1.61 -5.70
CA SER A 26 -17.71 -1.11 -6.89
C SER A 26 -19.05 -0.46 -6.51
N GLY A 27 -19.31 0.74 -7.03
CA GLY A 27 -20.54 1.49 -6.76
C GLY A 27 -20.49 2.43 -5.54
N ASP A 28 -19.35 2.53 -4.86
CA ASP A 28 -19.20 3.34 -3.63
C ASP A 28 -18.56 4.72 -3.86
N ALA A 29 -18.77 5.28 -5.07
CA ALA A 29 -18.19 6.56 -5.46
C ALA A 29 -18.66 7.71 -4.54
N ASP A 30 -19.90 7.64 -4.06
CA ASP A 30 -20.50 8.69 -3.22
C ASP A 30 -19.94 8.71 -1.78
N ASN A 31 -19.28 7.64 -1.33
CA ASN A 31 -18.68 7.55 0.01
C ASN A 31 -17.15 7.44 -0.04
N MET A 32 -16.52 8.18 -0.95
CA MET A 32 -15.07 8.18 -1.10
C MET A 32 -14.39 8.86 0.11
N THR A 33 -13.50 8.13 0.78
CA THR A 33 -12.66 8.64 1.89
C THR A 33 -11.19 8.66 1.50
N PRO A 34 -10.32 9.40 2.22
CA PRO A 34 -8.87 9.35 1.97
C PRO A 34 -8.29 7.93 2.01
N GLU A 35 -8.74 7.09 2.95
CA GLU A 35 -8.30 5.70 3.08
C GLU A 35 -8.70 4.85 1.88
N LYS A 36 -9.87 5.13 1.29
CA LYS A 36 -10.34 4.50 0.05
C LYS A 36 -9.54 4.97 -1.16
N LEU A 37 -9.26 6.27 -1.26
CA LEU A 37 -8.42 6.82 -2.33
C LEU A 37 -7.01 6.23 -2.30
N ARG A 38 -6.41 6.08 -1.11
CA ARG A 38 -5.10 5.42 -0.96
C ARG A 38 -5.12 4.00 -1.53
N SER A 39 -6.21 3.25 -1.36
CA SER A 39 -6.34 1.91 -1.93
C SER A 39 -6.27 1.92 -3.47
N LEU A 40 -6.79 2.97 -4.12
CA LEU A 40 -6.72 3.12 -5.57
C LEU A 40 -5.29 3.43 -6.03
N PHE A 41 -4.60 4.35 -5.34
CA PHE A 41 -3.25 4.76 -5.72
C PHE A 41 -2.18 3.69 -5.49
N CYS A 42 -2.32 2.83 -4.49
CA CYS A 42 -1.34 1.76 -4.23
C CYS A 42 -1.65 0.43 -4.96
N ASN A 43 -2.76 0.34 -5.70
CA ASN A 43 -3.13 -0.89 -6.39
C ASN A 43 -2.64 -0.89 -7.85
N PRO A 44 -1.64 -1.71 -8.21
CA PRO A 44 -1.10 -1.77 -9.58
C PRO A 44 -2.04 -2.46 -10.59
N ILE A 45 -3.16 -3.06 -10.17
CA ILE A 45 -4.12 -3.64 -11.14
C ILE A 45 -4.69 -2.58 -12.08
N TYR A 46 -4.77 -1.32 -11.63
CA TYR A 46 -5.23 -0.21 -12.47
C TYR A 46 -4.27 0.11 -13.62
N ALA A 47 -2.99 -0.27 -13.49
CA ALA A 47 -1.99 -0.22 -14.57
C ALA A 47 -1.98 -1.49 -15.43
N GLY A 48 -2.95 -2.40 -15.26
CA GLY A 48 -3.05 -3.62 -16.06
C GLY A 48 -2.22 -4.80 -15.55
N LEU A 49 -1.88 -4.81 -14.26
CA LEU A 49 -1.15 -5.95 -13.68
C LEU A 49 -2.01 -7.22 -13.69
N GLY A 50 -1.47 -8.33 -14.23
CA GLY A 50 -2.13 -9.63 -14.23
C GLY A 50 -3.19 -9.78 -15.32
N SER A 51 -4.37 -10.27 -14.96
CA SER A 51 -5.51 -10.42 -15.88
C SER A 51 -6.43 -9.18 -15.93
N PHE A 52 -6.06 -8.11 -15.23
CA PHE A 52 -6.87 -6.89 -15.16
C PHE A 52 -6.56 -5.99 -16.37
N PRO A 53 -7.57 -5.38 -17.01
CA PRO A 53 -7.33 -4.43 -18.09
C PRO A 53 -6.63 -3.17 -17.56
N GLN A 54 -5.75 -2.59 -18.37
CA GLN A 54 -5.14 -1.31 -18.07
C GLN A 54 -6.18 -0.19 -18.14
N LEU A 55 -6.38 0.52 -17.02
CA LEU A 55 -7.28 1.67 -16.93
C LEU A 55 -6.50 3.00 -16.86
N ILE A 56 -5.27 2.95 -16.34
CA ILE A 56 -4.34 4.07 -16.21
C ILE A 56 -3.02 3.65 -16.85
N ASP A 57 -2.38 4.51 -17.63
CA ASP A 57 -1.07 4.22 -18.20
C ASP A 57 0.02 4.09 -17.12
N ASP A 58 1.06 3.32 -17.41
CA ASP A 58 2.15 3.01 -16.49
C ASP A 58 2.82 4.28 -15.93
N GLU A 59 3.05 5.29 -16.78
CA GLU A 59 3.75 6.50 -16.39
C GLU A 59 2.93 7.32 -15.39
N THR A 60 1.62 7.44 -15.63
CA THR A 60 0.69 8.09 -14.71
C THR A 60 0.58 7.35 -13.40
N TRP A 61 0.49 6.02 -13.42
CA TRP A 61 0.45 5.22 -12.19
C TRP A 61 1.76 5.34 -11.40
N VAL A 62 2.92 5.23 -12.05
CA VAL A 62 4.25 5.37 -11.42
C VAL A 62 4.42 6.75 -10.80
N ARG A 63 4.00 7.83 -11.47
CA ARG A 63 4.05 9.19 -10.91
C ARG A 63 3.19 9.33 -9.65
N ALA A 64 1.98 8.77 -9.66
CA ALA A 64 1.09 8.79 -8.51
C ALA A 64 1.65 7.96 -7.34
N ALA A 65 2.16 6.75 -7.62
CA ALA A 65 2.82 5.90 -6.65
C ALA A 65 4.04 6.61 -6.03
N ALA A 66 4.90 7.21 -6.85
CA ALA A 66 6.06 7.96 -6.37
C ALA A 66 5.67 9.16 -5.49
N ARG A 67 4.54 9.82 -5.79
CA ARG A 67 4.00 10.88 -4.93
C ARG A 67 3.52 10.33 -3.59
N MET A 68 2.77 9.24 -3.60
CA MET A 68 2.30 8.58 -2.38
C MET A 68 3.44 8.11 -1.48
N ILE A 69 4.50 7.55 -2.06
CA ILE A 69 5.70 7.15 -1.32
C ILE A 69 6.35 8.35 -0.62
N ARG A 70 6.42 9.52 -1.28
CA ARG A 70 6.96 10.75 -0.66
C ARG A 70 6.08 11.30 0.47
N GLU A 71 4.76 11.14 0.36
CA GLU A 71 3.79 11.69 1.31
C GLU A 71 3.56 10.78 2.53
N GLU A 72 3.52 9.46 2.34
CA GLU A 72 3.15 8.47 3.37
C GLU A 72 4.32 7.59 3.83
N GLY A 73 5.43 7.56 3.07
CA GLY A 73 6.59 6.70 3.33
C GLY A 73 6.55 5.38 2.56
N GLU A 74 7.73 4.87 2.20
CA GLU A 74 7.90 3.67 1.38
C GLU A 74 7.34 2.40 2.05
N GLU A 75 7.57 2.21 3.35
CA GLU A 75 7.09 1.02 4.08
C GLU A 75 5.56 1.00 4.13
N GLN A 76 4.93 2.14 4.44
CA GLN A 76 3.48 2.25 4.49
C GLN A 76 2.86 1.97 3.11
N PHE A 77 3.44 2.54 2.04
CA PHE A 77 3.00 2.31 0.67
C PHE A 77 3.08 0.83 0.29
N LEU A 78 4.21 0.16 0.59
CA LEU A 78 4.41 -1.25 0.25
C LEU A 78 3.51 -2.19 1.07
N VAL A 79 3.29 -1.91 2.35
CA VAL A 79 2.34 -2.67 3.19
C VAL A 79 0.92 -2.58 2.62
N ASN A 80 0.48 -1.38 2.24
CA ASN A 80 -0.84 -1.16 1.64
C ASN A 80 -0.96 -1.83 0.26
N MET A 81 0.09 -1.72 -0.58
CA MET A 81 0.14 -2.38 -1.89
C MET A 81 0.00 -3.89 -1.76
N LEU A 82 0.75 -4.52 -0.84
CA LEU A 82 0.65 -5.95 -0.60
C LEU A 82 -0.75 -6.35 -0.11
N TYR A 83 -1.36 -5.54 0.77
CA TYR A 83 -2.72 -5.77 1.20
C TYR A 83 -3.70 -5.74 0.02
N VAL A 84 -3.72 -4.68 -0.80
CA VAL A 84 -4.67 -4.58 -1.93
C VAL A 84 -4.42 -5.63 -3.01
N LEU A 85 -3.16 -6.03 -3.24
CA LEU A 85 -2.83 -7.14 -4.14
C LEU A 85 -3.40 -8.47 -3.65
N ARG A 86 -3.26 -8.78 -2.35
CA ARG A 86 -3.87 -9.98 -1.76
C ARG A 86 -5.38 -9.98 -1.88
N GLN A 87 -6.02 -8.82 -1.78
CA GLN A 87 -7.47 -8.73 -1.95
C GLN A 87 -7.89 -8.83 -3.42
N SER A 88 -7.06 -8.33 -4.34
CA SER A 88 -7.37 -8.34 -5.78
C SER A 88 -7.14 -9.70 -6.43
N PHE A 89 -6.13 -10.45 -5.95
CA PHE A 89 -5.72 -11.75 -6.50
C PHE A 89 -6.02 -12.94 -5.58
N GLY A 90 -6.44 -12.69 -4.33
CA GLY A 90 -6.79 -13.74 -3.38
C GLY A 90 -8.04 -14.48 -3.81
N SER A 91 -7.92 -15.80 -3.95
CA SER A 91 -9.04 -16.69 -4.23
C SER A 91 -10.09 -16.61 -3.11
N SER A 92 -11.36 -16.50 -3.48
CA SER A 92 -12.43 -17.04 -2.65
C SER A 92 -12.27 -18.56 -2.67
N ASP A 93 -11.83 -19.15 -1.56
CA ASP A 93 -12.20 -20.52 -1.23
C ASP A 93 -13.71 -20.59 -0.88
#